data_AF-N2BMI6-F1
#
_entry.id   AF-N2BMI6-F1
#
_cell.length_a   1.000
_cell.length_b   1.000
_cell.length_c   1.000
_cell.angle_alpha   90.00
_cell.angle_beta   90.00
_cell.angle_gamma   90.00
#
_symmetry.space_group_name_H-M   'P 1'
#
loop_
_entity.id
_entity.type
_entity.pdbx_description
1 polymer ?
#
loop_
_entity_poly.entity_id
_entity_poly.type
_entity_poly.pdbx_seq_one_letter_code
_entity_poly.pdbx_strand_id
1 'polypeptide(L)' 'MLLGYGFRIQKSAFEAIITKRKYKELLKRLPAFAGEEDSIRVYKIVGKGQVITFGKEAEETVEDVVVI' A
#
# COMPACT_ATOMS: atom_id res chain seq x y z
N MET A 1 9.94 -3.02 6.79
CA MET A 1 9.89 -3.57 5.42
C MET A 1 8.92 -2.81 4.50
N LEU A 2 7.67 -2.54 4.92
CA LEU A 2 6.70 -1.81 4.09
C LEU A 2 7.04 -0.32 3.87
N LEU A 3 7.78 0.30 4.80
CA LEU A 3 8.33 1.65 4.63
C LEU A 3 9.32 1.79 3.44
N GLY A 4 9.81 0.68 2.89
CA GLY A 4 10.64 0.69 1.67
C GLY A 4 9.82 0.76 0.37
N TYR A 5 8.49 0.59 0.47
CA TYR A 5 7.56 0.65 -0.66
C TYR A 5 6.64 1.87 -0.60
N GLY A 6 6.43 2.46 0.59
CA GLY A 6 5.54 3.61 0.75
C GLY A 6 5.47 4.13 2.18
N PHE A 7 4.35 4.75 2.54
CA PHE A 7 4.10 5.44 3.79
C PHE A 7 3.07 4.70 4.64
N ARG A 8 3.17 4.83 5.97
CA ARG A 8 2.22 4.24 6.91
C ARG A 8 1.08 5.23 7.16
N ILE A 9 -0.15 4.86 6.79
CA ILE A 9 -1.33 5.72 6.93
C ILE A 9 -2.19 5.36 8.16
N GLN A 10 -2.05 4.14 8.70
CA GLN A 10 -2.62 3.73 9.98
C GLN A 10 -1.71 2.74 10.71
N LYS A 11 -2.07 2.33 11.93
CA LYS A 11 -1.30 1.34 12.71
C LYS A 11 -1.00 0.08 11.88
N SER A 12 -1.93 -0.39 11.07
CA SER A 12 -1.73 -1.59 10.24
C SER A 12 -2.06 -1.38 8.77
N ALA A 13 -2.10 -0.13 8.30
CA ALA A 13 -2.37 0.18 6.90
C ALA A 13 -1.24 1.00 6.29
N PHE A 14 -0.84 0.63 5.08
CA PHE A 14 0.24 1.26 4.34
C PHE A 14 -0.22 1.63 2.94
N GLU A 15 0.30 2.74 2.44
CA GLU A 15 0.04 3.26 1.10
C GLU A 15 1.35 3.38 0.33
N ALA A 16 1.39 2.88 -0.91
CA ALA A 16 2.63 2.80 -1.68
C ALA A 16 2.41 3.14 -3.15
N ILE A 17 3.21 4.08 -3.68
CA ILE A 17 3.27 4.39 -5.10
C ILE A 17 4.44 3.65 -5.72
N ILE A 18 4.14 2.60 -6.47
CA ILE A 18 5.17 1.66 -6.93
C ILE A 18 4.96 1.21 -8.38
N THR A 19 6.08 1.01 -9.07
CA THR A 19 6.09 0.44 -10.42
C THR A 19 5.47 -0.96 -10.46
N LYS A 20 4.95 -1.37 -11.62
CA LYS A 20 4.44 -2.73 -11.87
C LYS A 20 5.42 -3.83 -11.47
N ARG A 21 6.73 -3.61 -11.65
CA ARG A 21 7.78 -4.57 -11.24
C ARG A 21 7.83 -4.70 -9.71
N LYS A 22 7.93 -3.58 -8.99
CA LYS A 22 7.96 -3.56 -7.53
C LYS A 22 6.67 -4.14 -6.92
N TYR A 23 5.51 -3.90 -7.54
CA TYR A 23 4.25 -4.51 -7.14
C TYR A 23 4.27 -6.04 -7.23
N LYS A 24 4.76 -6.59 -8.35
CA LYS A 24 4.91 -8.05 -8.49
C LYS A 24 5.90 -8.63 -7.48
N GLU A 25 7.00 -7.94 -7.19
CA GLU A 25 7.96 -8.34 -6.16
C GLU A 25 7.33 -8.32 -4.76
N LEU A 26 6.55 -7.29 -4.45
CA LEU A 26 5.82 -7.16 -3.19
C LEU A 26 4.83 -8.33 -2.99
N LEU A 27 3.98 -8.61 -3.98
CA LEU A 27 3.02 -9.71 -3.91
C LEU A 27 3.68 -11.08 -3.66
N LYS A 28 4.89 -11.30 -4.18
CA LYS A 28 5.64 -12.53 -3.93
C LYS A 28 6.16 -12.65 -2.50
N ARG A 29 6.46 -11.51 -1.85
CA ARG A 29 7.06 -11.47 -0.51
C ARG A 29 6.02 -11.47 0.60
N LEU A 30 4.87 -10.81 0.39
CA LEU A 30 3.83 -10.63 1.41
C LEU A 30 3.35 -11.92 2.10
N PRO A 31 3.13 -13.06 1.41
CA PRO A 31 2.66 -14.28 2.07
C PRO A 31 3.57 -14.78 3.19
N ALA A 32 4.88 -14.54 3.10
CA ALA A 32 5.83 -14.96 4.14
C ALA A 32 5.69 -14.17 5.46
N PHE A 33 4.85 -13.14 5.50
CA PHE A 33 4.62 -12.26 6.66
C PHE A 33 3.26 -12.46 7.31
N ALA A 34 2.37 -13.29 6.74
CA ALA A 34 1.10 -13.63 7.35
C ALA A 34 1.24 -14.94 8.13
N GLY A 35 1.04 -14.90 9.44
CA GLY A 35 0.83 -16.09 10.26
C GLY A 35 -0.56 -16.69 10.07
N GLU A 36 -0.88 -17.75 10.80
CA GLU A 36 -2.17 -18.47 10.70
C GLU A 36 -3.39 -17.59 11.02
N GLU A 37 -3.23 -16.61 11.91
CA GLU A 37 -4.29 -15.70 12.36
C GLU A 37 -4.25 -14.34 11.64
N ASP A 38 -3.30 -14.15 10.72
CA ASP A 38 -3.10 -12.87 10.03
C ASP A 38 -3.83 -12.83 8.69
N SER A 39 -4.23 -11.63 8.29
CA SER A 39 -4.79 -11.37 6.95
C SER A 39 -4.15 -10.14 6.35
N ILE A 40 -3.56 -10.30 5.17
CA ILE A 40 -3.00 -9.19 4.37
C ILE A 40 -3.90 -9.00 3.15
N ARG A 41 -4.43 -7.79 2.97
CA ARG A 41 -5.29 -7.43 1.83
C ARG A 41 -4.58 -6.38 0.99
N VAL A 42 -4.50 -6.58 -0.32
CA VAL A 42 -3.80 -5.66 -1.22
C VAL A 42 -4.79 -5.07 -2.21
N TYR A 43 -4.98 -3.75 -2.17
CA TYR A 43 -5.80 -3.03 -3.14
C TYR A 43 -4.92 -2.27 -4.12
N LYS A 44 -5.17 -2.48 -5.41
CA LYS A 44 -4.56 -1.67 -6.47
C LYS A 44 -5.56 -0.60 -6.90
N ILE A 45 -5.22 0.65 -6.65
CA ILE A 45 -6.02 1.82 -7.03
C ILE A 45 -5.50 2.32 -8.38
N VAL A 46 -6.40 2.53 -9.34
CA VAL A 46 -6.06 2.93 -10.70
C VAL A 46 -6.74 4.25 -11.04
N GLY A 47 -5.95 5.27 -11.38
CA GLY A 47 -6.46 6.61 -11.67
C GLY A 47 -6.59 7.51 -10.43
N LYS A 48 -7.07 8.75 -10.63
CA LYS A 48 -7.20 9.78 -9.58
C LYS A 48 -8.61 9.76 -8.96
N GLY A 49 -8.71 10.18 -7.70
CA GLY A 49 -10.00 10.42 -7.02
C GLY A 49 -10.69 9.19 -6.43
N GLN A 50 -9.99 8.05 -6.31
CA GLN A 50 -10.53 6.84 -5.69
C GLN A 50 -10.29 6.75 -4.17
N VAL A 51 -9.49 7.67 -3.61
CA VAL A 51 -9.20 7.76 -2.18
C VAL A 51 -9.81 9.05 -1.65
N ILE A 52 -10.52 8.95 -0.53
CA ILE A 52 -11.04 10.10 0.22
C ILE A 52 -10.41 10.04 1.60
N THR A 53 -9.70 11.12 1.97
CA THR A 53 -9.04 11.24 3.26
C THR A 53 -9.76 12.28 4.12
N PHE A 54 -9.91 11.99 5.41
CA PHE A 54 -10.45 12.92 6.39
C PHE A 54 -9.40 13.21 7.46
N GLY A 55 -9.16 14.48 7.78
CA GLY A 55 -8.17 14.91 8.78
C GLY A 55 -6.96 15.61 8.17
N LYS A 56 -5.78 15.47 8.79
CA LYS A 56 -4.56 16.16 8.35
C LYS A 56 -4.03 15.53 7.06
N GLU A 57 -3.99 16.30 5.97
CA GLU A 57 -3.49 15.85 4.68
C GLU A 57 -1.98 15.58 4.74
N ALA A 58 -1.57 14.43 4.19
CA ALA A 58 -0.18 14.18 3.81
C ALA A 58 -0.04 14.56 2.32
N GLU A 59 1.07 15.21 1.96
CA GLU A 59 1.32 15.64 0.58
C GLU A 59 1.27 14.46 -0.40
N GLU A 60 0.30 14.48 -1.31
CA GLU A 60 0.14 13.47 -2.35
C GLU A 60 1.28 13.58 -3.37
N THR A 61 1.99 12.48 -3.60
CA THR A 61 2.77 12.29 -4.83
C THR A 61 1.97 11.41 -5.78
N VAL A 62 2.19 11.55 -7.08
CA VAL A 62 1.30 10.98 -8.11
C VAL A 62 1.96 9.76 -8.76
N GLU A 63 1.32 8.58 -8.61
CA GLU A 63 1.09 7.48 -9.58
C GLU A 63 0.58 6.23 -8.81
N ASP A 64 0.02 5.22 -9.49
CA ASP A 64 -0.71 4.04 -8.95
C ASP A 64 -0.44 3.67 -7.48
N VAL A 65 -1.50 3.67 -6.66
CA VAL A 65 -1.45 3.40 -5.21
C VAL A 65 -1.74 1.94 -4.89
N VAL A 66 -0.92 1.36 -4.01
CA VAL A 66 -1.14 0.06 -3.38
C VAL A 66 -1.44 0.26 -1.90
N VAL A 67 -2.64 -0.13 -1.47
CA VAL A 67 -3.03 -0.13 -0.06
C VAL A 67 -2.91 -1.55 0.48
N ILE A 68 -2.19 -1.70 1.59
CA ILE A 68 -1.89 -2.97 2.28
C ILE A 68 -2.39 -2.89 3.71
#